data_AF-A0A1A6BJN8-F1
#
_entry.id   AF-A0A1A6BJN8-F1
#
_cell.length_a   1.000
_cell.length_b   1.000
_cell.length_c   1.000
_cell.angle_alpha   90.00
_cell.angle_beta   90.00
_cell.angle_gamma   90.00
#
_symmetry.space_group_name_H-M   'P 1'
#
loop_
_entity.id
_entity.type
_entity.pdbx_description
1 polymer ?
#
loop_
_entity_poly.entity_id
_entity_poly.type
_entity_poly.pdbx_seq_one_letter_code
_entity_poly.pdbx_strand_id
1 'polypeptide(L)'
;MIGNGGMGGTGGPAGTISGTQYRAGAGGSGGQGGWLFGNGGTGGTGGIGLSNGMGGYGGFGGSAVLFGQGGDGGTGGDAKAGFPASMPGIGGPGGTGGGIPNLFPGIFPNGRMGASGTLLP
;
A
#
# COMPACT_ATOMS: atom_id res chain seq x y z
N MET A 1 -19.05 10.99 -6.16
CA MET A 1 -19.12 12.02 -5.09
C MET A 1 -18.93 11.40 -3.71
N ILE A 2 -19.56 10.26 -3.42
CA ILE A 2 -19.36 9.51 -2.17
C ILE A 2 -18.79 8.13 -2.52
N GLY A 3 -17.89 7.59 -1.72
CA GLY A 3 -17.39 6.23 -1.84
C GLY A 3 -16.01 6.06 -1.24
N ASN A 4 -15.66 4.88 -0.73
CA ASN A 4 -14.28 4.61 -0.31
C ASN A 4 -13.44 4.15 -1.51
N GLY A 5 -12.14 4.39 -1.43
CA GLY A 5 -11.19 3.83 -2.37
C GLY A 5 -11.11 2.30 -2.26
N GLY A 6 -10.95 1.63 -3.41
CA GLY A 6 -10.75 0.19 -3.44
C GLY A 6 -9.44 -0.23 -2.80
N MET A 7 -9.37 -1.42 -2.23
CA MET A 7 -8.12 -1.99 -1.74
C MET A 7 -7.18 -2.29 -2.91
N GLY A 8 -5.89 -2.06 -2.72
CA GLY A 8 -4.85 -2.44 -3.67
C GLY A 8 -4.70 -3.96 -3.77
N GLY A 9 -4.48 -4.47 -4.99
CA GLY A 9 -4.28 -5.91 -5.21
C GLY A 9 -2.99 -6.42 -4.56
N THR A 10 -2.97 -7.68 -4.11
CA THR A 10 -1.73 -8.30 -3.62
C THR A 10 -0.78 -8.58 -4.79
N GLY A 11 0.52 -8.35 -4.58
CA GLY A 11 1.55 -8.63 -5.56
C GLY A 11 1.68 -10.13 -5.84
N GLY A 12 1.89 -10.49 -7.11
CA GLY A 12 2.08 -11.88 -7.50
C GLY A 12 3.34 -12.49 -6.88
N PRO A 13 3.35 -13.80 -6.56
CA PRO A 13 4.56 -14.46 -6.09
C PRO A 13 5.66 -14.40 -7.16
N ALA A 14 6.92 -14.44 -6.71
CA ALA A 14 8.05 -14.63 -7.60
C ALA A 14 7.93 -15.97 -8.35
N GLY A 15 8.46 -16.00 -9.58
CA GLY A 15 8.37 -17.16 -10.46
C GLY A 15 9.66 -17.39 -11.25
N THR A 16 9.81 -18.61 -11.78
CA THR A 16 10.88 -18.96 -12.72
C THR A 16 10.27 -19.18 -14.09
N ILE A 17 10.75 -18.45 -15.10
CA ILE A 17 10.33 -18.64 -16.50
C ILE A 17 11.58 -18.99 -17.30
N SER A 18 11.57 -20.16 -17.95
CA SER A 18 12.69 -20.65 -18.77
C SER A 18 14.05 -20.62 -18.05
N GLY A 19 14.07 -20.96 -16.75
CA GLY A 19 15.28 -20.97 -15.92
C GLY A 19 15.69 -19.61 -15.35
N THR A 20 15.05 -18.51 -15.76
CA THR A 20 15.30 -17.17 -15.20
C THR A 20 14.39 -16.91 -14.01
N GLN A 21 14.96 -16.47 -12.88
CA GLN A 21 14.21 -16.08 -11.69
C GLN A 21 13.73 -14.63 -11.80
N TYR A 22 12.43 -14.41 -11.54
CA TYR A 22 11.81 -13.09 -11.51
C TYR A 22 11.50 -12.69 -10.07
N ARG A 23 11.58 -11.39 -9.80
CA ARG A 23 11.18 -10.83 -8.50
C ARG A 23 9.68 -11.01 -8.29
N ALA A 24 9.27 -10.95 -7.03
CA ALA A 24 7.86 -10.92 -6.70
C ALA A 24 7.23 -9.58 -7.12
N GLY A 25 5.94 -9.61 -7.45
CA GLY A 25 5.19 -8.43 -7.83
C GLY A 25 5.01 -7.47 -6.65
N ALA A 26 4.99 -6.17 -6.92
CA ALA A 26 4.58 -5.19 -5.92
C ALA A 26 3.08 -5.30 -5.65
N GLY A 27 2.67 -4.92 -4.43
CA GLY A 27 1.27 -4.69 -4.12
C GLY A 27 0.73 -3.48 -4.86
N GLY A 28 -0.51 -3.55 -5.32
CA GLY A 28 -1.20 -2.44 -5.96
C GLY A 28 -1.49 -1.32 -4.97
N SER A 29 -1.55 -0.09 -5.44
CA SER A 29 -1.97 1.04 -4.61
C SER A 29 -3.46 0.94 -4.24
N GLY A 30 -3.80 1.42 -3.05
CA GLY A 30 -5.18 1.68 -2.68
C GLY A 30 -5.78 2.79 -3.52
N GLY A 31 -7.06 2.64 -3.86
CA GLY A 31 -7.82 3.62 -4.63
C GLY A 31 -8.05 4.91 -3.84
N GLN A 32 -8.27 6.00 -4.57
CA GLN A 32 -8.69 7.26 -3.97
C GLN A 32 -10.12 7.16 -3.43
N GLY A 33 -10.38 7.79 -2.29
CA GLY A 33 -11.73 8.02 -1.79
C GLY A 33 -12.57 8.92 -2.71
N GLY A 34 -13.87 8.94 -2.46
CA GLY A 34 -14.84 9.77 -3.15
C GLY A 34 -14.56 11.26 -2.93
N TRP A 35 -14.95 12.06 -3.93
CA TRP A 35 -14.64 13.49 -3.97
C TRP A 35 -15.11 14.29 -2.76
N LEU A 36 -16.32 13.99 -2.24
CA LEU A 36 -16.92 14.70 -1.11
C LEU A 36 -16.76 13.93 0.19
N PHE A 37 -17.14 12.65 0.20
CA PHE A 37 -16.97 11.74 1.33
C PHE A 37 -16.35 10.43 0.87
N GLY A 38 -15.31 10.00 1.56
CA GLY A 38 -14.64 8.74 1.24
C GLY A 38 -13.27 8.61 1.87
N ASN A 39 -13.02 7.48 2.52
CA ASN A 39 -11.68 7.09 2.92
C ASN A 39 -10.90 6.60 1.70
N GLY A 40 -9.59 6.78 1.71
CA GLY A 40 -8.72 6.09 0.77
C GLY A 40 -8.68 4.59 1.04
N GLY A 41 -8.43 3.80 0.00
CA GLY A 41 -8.27 2.35 0.13
C GLY A 41 -6.92 1.97 0.71
N THR A 42 -6.81 0.83 1.37
CA THR A 42 -5.51 0.32 1.82
C THR A 42 -4.66 -0.13 0.63
N GLY A 43 -3.35 0.06 0.70
CA GLY A 43 -2.40 -0.51 -0.26
C GLY A 43 -2.34 -2.03 -0.14
N GLY A 44 -2.05 -2.70 -1.26
CA GLY A 44 -1.93 -4.15 -1.32
C GLY A 44 -0.59 -4.63 -0.79
N THR A 45 -0.54 -5.83 -0.24
CA THR A 45 0.71 -6.46 0.19
C THR A 45 1.59 -6.84 -0.99
N GLY A 46 2.91 -6.70 -0.87
CA GLY A 46 3.87 -7.18 -1.85
C GLY A 46 3.92 -8.71 -1.94
N GLY A 47 4.28 -9.24 -3.11
CA GLY A 47 4.36 -10.68 -3.34
C GLY A 47 5.55 -11.34 -2.65
N ILE A 48 5.48 -12.65 -2.46
CA ILE A 48 6.54 -13.44 -1.79
C ILE A 48 7.64 -13.82 -2.80
N GLY A 49 8.91 -13.59 -2.43
CA GLY A 49 10.10 -13.92 -3.23
C GLY A 49 10.43 -15.43 -3.28
N LEU A 50 11.17 -15.85 -4.30
CA LEU A 50 11.76 -17.20 -4.41
C LEU A 50 13.08 -17.29 -3.59
N SER A 51 13.70 -18.48 -3.51
CA SER A 51 15.07 -18.63 -2.98
C SER A 51 16.04 -17.69 -3.72
N ASN A 52 16.79 -16.85 -2.99
CA ASN A 52 17.62 -15.74 -3.51
C ASN A 52 16.84 -14.53 -4.08
N GLY A 53 15.52 -14.49 -3.97
CA GLY A 53 14.68 -13.43 -4.52
C GLY A 53 14.30 -12.38 -3.48
N MET A 54 14.17 -11.12 -3.93
CA MET A 54 13.60 -10.06 -3.11
C MET A 54 12.07 -10.17 -3.08
N GLY A 55 11.49 -9.95 -1.89
CA GLY A 55 10.05 -9.79 -1.72
C GLY A 55 9.55 -8.53 -2.45
N GLY A 56 8.27 -8.54 -2.83
CA GLY A 56 7.65 -7.42 -3.53
C GLY A 56 7.43 -6.24 -2.61
N TYR A 57 7.50 -5.00 -3.10
CA TYR A 57 7.14 -3.83 -2.31
C TYR A 57 5.64 -3.83 -1.98
N GLY A 58 5.27 -3.29 -0.82
CA GLY A 58 3.89 -2.99 -0.49
C GLY A 58 3.36 -1.80 -1.29
N GLY A 59 2.06 -1.80 -1.56
CA GLY A 59 1.38 -0.74 -2.30
C GLY A 59 1.14 0.51 -1.46
N PHE A 60 1.03 1.67 -2.10
CA PHE A 60 0.70 2.91 -1.42
C PHE A 60 -0.74 2.87 -0.89
N GLY A 61 -0.98 3.46 0.27
CA GLY A 61 -2.34 3.75 0.74
C GLY A 61 -2.99 4.82 -0.12
N GLY A 62 -4.28 4.67 -0.38
CA GLY A 62 -5.07 5.63 -1.15
C GLY A 62 -5.34 6.90 -0.34
N SER A 63 -5.45 8.04 -1.01
CA SER A 63 -5.82 9.30 -0.36
C SER A 63 -7.33 9.44 -0.22
N ALA A 64 -7.77 10.09 0.87
CA ALA A 64 -9.09 10.72 0.93
C ALA A 64 -9.05 12.11 0.28
N VAL A 65 -10.21 12.64 -0.13
CA VAL A 65 -10.31 13.93 -0.84
C VAL A 65 -10.73 15.06 0.10
N LEU A 66 -12.03 15.21 0.37
CA LEU A 66 -12.54 16.31 1.18
C LEU A 66 -12.81 15.87 2.63
N PHE A 67 -13.63 14.83 2.80
CA PHE A 67 -13.90 14.23 4.10
C PHE A 67 -13.59 12.74 4.07
N GLY A 68 -12.62 12.32 4.89
CA GLY A 68 -12.23 10.92 5.00
C GLY A 68 -10.80 10.75 5.50
N GLN A 69 -10.46 9.52 5.86
CA GLN A 69 -9.13 9.11 6.29
C GLN A 69 -8.33 8.59 5.10
N GLY A 70 -7.02 8.82 5.09
CA GLY A 70 -6.13 8.13 4.16
C GLY A 70 -6.12 6.64 4.47
N GLY A 71 -5.97 5.80 3.43
CA GLY A 71 -5.81 4.36 3.61
C GLY A 71 -4.38 4.03 4.05
N ASP A 72 -4.22 2.94 4.78
CA ASP A 72 -2.90 2.45 5.19
C ASP A 72 -2.12 1.93 3.97
N GLY A 73 -0.80 2.03 4.02
CA GLY A 73 0.08 1.41 3.04
C GLY A 73 0.14 -0.11 3.22
N GLY A 74 0.35 -0.82 2.12
CA GLY A 74 0.46 -2.27 2.11
C GLY A 74 1.78 -2.75 2.70
N THR A 75 1.78 -3.92 3.32
CA THR A 75 3.01 -4.53 3.84
C THR A 75 3.94 -4.96 2.70
N GLY A 76 5.24 -4.98 2.96
CA GLY A 76 6.19 -5.62 2.06
C GLY A 76 5.93 -7.12 1.95
N GLY A 77 6.38 -7.72 0.86
CA GLY A 77 6.34 -9.16 0.64
C GLY A 77 7.55 -9.85 1.26
N ASP A 78 7.37 -11.11 1.67
CA ASP A 78 8.43 -11.87 2.33
C ASP A 78 9.51 -12.31 1.34
N ALA A 79 10.73 -12.47 1.81
CA ALA A 79 11.79 -13.13 1.05
C ALA A 79 12.02 -14.52 1.62
N LYS A 80 12.01 -15.55 0.75
CA LYS A 80 12.22 -16.93 1.21
C LYS A 80 13.56 -17.05 1.94
N ALA A 81 13.49 -17.33 3.24
CA ALA A 81 14.63 -17.44 4.14
C ALA A 81 15.58 -18.58 3.72
N GLY A 82 16.88 -18.37 3.94
CA GLY A 82 17.92 -19.39 3.71
C GLY A 82 19.07 -18.97 2.78
N PHE A 83 19.10 -17.73 2.30
CA PHE A 83 20.19 -17.25 1.45
C PHE A 83 20.69 -15.85 1.85
N PRO A 84 22.02 -15.57 1.79
CA PRO A 84 22.62 -14.32 2.30
C PRO A 84 22.17 -13.02 1.60
N ALA A 85 21.48 -13.12 0.45
CA ALA A 85 21.04 -11.97 -0.35
C ALA A 85 19.50 -11.83 -0.44
N SER A 86 18.74 -12.67 0.27
CA SER A 86 17.28 -12.53 0.36
C SER A 86 16.94 -11.24 1.13
N MET A 87 16.17 -10.33 0.53
CA MET A 87 15.71 -9.10 1.19
C MET A 87 14.18 -9.02 1.15
N PRO A 88 13.50 -8.87 2.31
CA PRO A 88 12.07 -8.58 2.35
C PRO A 88 11.74 -7.31 1.57
N GLY A 89 10.54 -7.25 1.02
CA GLY A 89 10.02 -6.06 0.38
C GLY A 89 9.78 -4.93 1.39
N ILE A 90 9.97 -3.68 0.96
CA ILE A 90 9.63 -2.50 1.75
C ILE A 90 8.12 -2.29 1.74
N GLY A 91 7.51 -1.95 2.88
CA GLY A 91 6.10 -1.58 2.95
C GLY A 91 5.82 -0.24 2.23
N GLY A 92 4.60 -0.09 1.72
CA GLY A 92 4.17 1.14 1.08
C GLY A 92 3.82 2.23 2.10
N PRO A 93 3.96 3.52 1.78
CA PRO A 93 3.52 4.58 2.68
C PRO A 93 1.98 4.68 2.70
N GLY A 94 1.44 5.20 3.80
CA GLY A 94 0.02 5.49 3.92
C GLY A 94 -0.44 6.68 3.08
N GLY A 95 -1.74 6.72 2.80
CA GLY A 95 -2.38 7.77 2.04
C GLY A 95 -2.66 9.02 2.87
N THR A 96 -2.86 10.15 2.21
CA THR A 96 -3.21 11.41 2.88
C THR A 96 -4.68 11.41 3.30
N GLY A 97 -4.96 11.95 4.49
CA GLY A 97 -6.32 12.24 4.91
C GLY A 97 -6.95 13.37 4.10
N GLY A 98 -8.27 13.37 4.01
CA GLY A 98 -9.02 14.41 3.30
C GLY A 98 -9.08 15.69 4.10
N GLY A 99 -9.21 16.83 3.43
CA GLY A 99 -9.41 18.09 4.13
C GLY A 99 -9.31 19.28 3.21
N ILE A 100 -9.87 20.39 3.66
CA ILE A 100 -9.68 21.71 3.05
C ILE A 100 -8.88 22.51 4.06
N PRO A 101 -7.59 22.80 3.82
CA PRO A 101 -6.80 23.60 4.75
C PRO A 101 -7.50 24.94 5.00
N ASN A 102 -7.85 25.19 6.27
CA ASN A 102 -8.33 26.48 6.78
C ASN A 102 -9.65 27.04 6.20
N LEU A 103 -10.48 26.26 5.50
CA LEU A 103 -11.75 26.80 4.98
C LEU A 103 -12.81 26.98 6.08
N PHE A 104 -12.86 26.06 7.07
CA PHE A 104 -13.75 26.15 8.25
C PHE A 104 -13.16 25.47 9.50
N PRO A 105 -12.31 26.16 10.29
CA PRO A 105 -11.72 25.61 11.51
C PRO A 105 -12.81 25.14 12.50
N GLY A 106 -12.75 23.88 12.94
CA GLY A 106 -13.63 23.34 13.98
C GLY A 106 -14.97 22.74 13.51
N ILE A 107 -15.34 22.90 12.24
CA ILE A 107 -16.55 22.27 11.66
C ILE A 107 -16.19 20.97 10.94
N PHE A 108 -15.04 20.94 10.27
CA PHE A 108 -14.55 19.75 9.57
C PHE A 108 -13.14 19.39 10.07
N PRO A 109 -12.98 18.32 10.86
CA PRO A 109 -11.66 17.84 11.23
C PRO A 109 -10.90 17.38 9.99
N ASN A 110 -9.60 17.69 9.92
CA ASN A 110 -8.72 17.10 8.91
C ASN A 110 -8.75 15.57 9.05
N GLY A 111 -8.87 14.90 7.92
CA GLY A 111 -8.60 13.47 7.80
C GLY A 111 -7.19 13.16 8.28
N ARG A 112 -7.04 12.06 9.00
CA ARG A 112 -5.74 11.50 9.39
C ARG A 112 -5.11 10.82 8.18
N MET A 113 -3.79 10.86 8.15
CA MET A 113 -3.01 10.05 7.23
C MET A 113 -3.10 8.57 7.63
N GLY A 114 -3.07 7.69 6.64
CA GLY A 114 -2.92 6.26 6.85
C GLY A 114 -1.52 5.94 7.38
N ALA A 115 -1.39 4.81 8.07
CA ALA A 115 -0.11 4.29 8.52
C ALA A 115 0.71 3.75 7.33
N SER A 116 2.03 3.80 7.43
CA SER A 116 2.91 3.08 6.49
C SER A 116 2.85 1.58 6.75
N GLY A 117 2.90 0.80 5.67
CA GLY A 117 3.03 -0.65 5.74
C GLY A 117 4.37 -1.06 6.31
N THR A 118 4.39 -2.20 7.01
CA THR A 118 5.58 -2.71 7.67
C THR A 118 6.46 -3.53 6.71
N LEU A 119 7.75 -3.59 7.02
CA LEU A 119 8.65 -4.63 6.53
C LEU A 119 8.23 -5.97 7.15
N LEU A 120 8.36 -7.06 6.39
CA LEU A 120 8.31 -8.40 6.99
C LEU A 120 9.70 -8.74 7.55
N PRO A 121 9.80 -9.29 8.77
CA PRO A 121 11.06 -9.66 9.42
C PRO A 121 11.77 -10.83 8.73
#